data_AF-U1PWF9-F1
#
_entry.id   AF-U1PWF9-F1
#
_cell.length_a   1.000
_cell.length_b   1.000
_cell.length_c   1.000
_cell.angle_alpha   90.00
_cell.angle_beta   90.00
_cell.angle_gamma   90.00
#
_symmetry.space_group_name_H-M   'P 1'
#
loop_
_entity.id
_entity.type
_entity.pdbx_description
1 polymer ?
#
loop_
_entity_poly.entity_id
_entity_poly.type
_entity_poly.pdbx_seq_one_letter_code
_entity_poly.pdbx_strand_id
1 'polypeptide(L)'
;MSLDTIIITNTAAEKSKRYLSSSQLKKVLREETGYICRQASPNHDGLYADNKFIMRGDFFGQSLDIIFAVEDDHIVVITQMSQHSDSLRGRFYEFIGSSVTAAIEYAN
;
A
#
# COMPACT_ATOMS: atom_id res chain seq x y z
N MET A 1 7.75 8.90 -13.16
CA MET A 1 8.93 8.19 -12.62
C MET A 1 8.47 6.76 -12.34
N SER A 2 9.00 5.70 -12.96
CA SER A 2 8.64 4.33 -12.54
C SER A 2 9.64 3.90 -11.47
N LEU A 3 9.13 3.66 -10.26
CA LEU A 3 9.91 3.09 -9.17
C LEU A 3 9.97 1.58 -9.37
N ASP A 4 10.98 1.12 -10.12
CA ASP A 4 11.14 -0.31 -10.44
C ASP A 4 11.63 -1.13 -9.24
N THR A 5 12.29 -0.46 -8.29
CA THR A 5 12.83 -1.05 -7.07
C THR A 5 11.75 -1.20 -6.02
N ILE A 6 11.46 -2.45 -5.63
CA ILE A 6 10.52 -2.78 -4.56
C ILE A 6 11.26 -3.59 -3.48
N ILE A 7 11.38 -2.99 -2.29
CA ILE A 7 11.99 -3.58 -1.11
C ILE A 7 10.90 -4.20 -0.26
N ILE A 8 11.01 -5.50 0.04
CA ILE A 8 10.11 -6.19 0.96
C ILE A 8 10.78 -6.23 2.31
N THR A 9 10.19 -5.59 3.32
CA THR A 9 10.73 -5.64 4.70
C THR A 9 10.64 -7.06 5.28
N ASN A 10 11.46 -7.35 6.29
CA ASN A 10 11.38 -8.61 7.03
C ASN A 10 9.97 -8.84 7.60
N THR A 11 9.33 -7.79 8.13
CA THR A 11 7.96 -7.86 8.64
C THR A 11 6.97 -8.30 7.57
N ALA A 12 7.03 -7.73 6.37
CA ALA A 12 6.18 -8.14 5.25
C ALA A 12 6.50 -9.57 4.78
N ALA A 13 7.78 -9.95 4.76
CA ALA A 13 8.24 -11.27 4.32
C ALA A 13 7.83 -12.40 5.27
N GLU A 14 7.87 -12.18 6.58
CA GLU A 14 7.44 -13.16 7.60
C GLU A 14 5.95 -13.51 7.50
N LYS A 15 5.14 -12.60 6.93
CA LYS A 15 3.71 -12.82 6.71
C LYS A 15 3.41 -13.75 5.52
N SER A 16 4.40 -14.09 4.70
CA SER A 16 4.25 -14.99 3.54
C SER A 16 3.69 -16.38 3.90
N LYS A 17 3.85 -16.82 5.15
CA LYS A 17 3.23 -18.07 5.64
C LYS A 17 1.70 -18.01 5.72
N ARG A 18 1.13 -16.81 5.72
CA ARG A 18 -0.31 -16.55 5.88
C ARG A 18 -0.93 -15.86 4.68
N TYR A 19 -0.15 -15.04 3.96
CA TYR A 19 -0.63 -14.16 2.90
C TYR A 19 0.20 -14.34 1.62
N LEU A 20 0.67 -13.25 1.01
CA LEU A 20 1.44 -13.29 -0.24
C LEU A 20 2.93 -13.47 0.02
N SER A 21 3.60 -14.19 -0.89
CA SER A 21 5.06 -14.25 -0.93
C SER A 21 5.68 -12.92 -1.38
N SER A 22 6.99 -12.75 -1.18
CA SER A 22 7.70 -11.55 -1.64
C SER A 22 7.62 -11.35 -3.16
N SER A 23 7.58 -12.43 -3.95
CA SER A 23 7.43 -12.32 -5.41
C SER A 23 6.01 -11.90 -5.79
N GLN A 24 4.99 -12.41 -5.09
CA GLN A 24 3.61 -12.00 -5.28
C GLN A 24 3.40 -10.53 -4.91
N LEU A 25 3.95 -10.07 -3.79
CA LEU A 25 3.88 -8.65 -3.40
C LEU A 25 4.48 -7.72 -4.47
N LYS A 26 5.64 -8.08 -5.02
CA LYS A 26 6.26 -7.33 -6.13
C LYS A 26 5.38 -7.31 -7.37
N LYS A 27 4.73 -8.43 -7.68
CA LYS A 27 3.80 -8.51 -8.82
C LYS A 27 2.57 -7.63 -8.60
N VAL A 28 1.95 -7.70 -7.41
CA VAL A 28 0.78 -6.85 -7.07
C VAL A 28 1.10 -5.37 -7.28
N LEU A 29 2.22 -4.90 -6.72
CA LEU A 29 2.57 -3.48 -6.78
C LEU A 29 2.95 -3.00 -8.20
N ARG A 30 3.31 -3.90 -9.11
CA ARG A 30 3.68 -3.56 -10.49
C ARG A 30 2.51 -3.64 -11.46
N GLU A 31 1.64 -4.63 -11.27
CA GLU A 31 0.73 -5.08 -12.34
C GLU A 31 -0.74 -5.03 -11.95
N GLU A 32 -1.06 -5.05 -10.66
CA GLU A 32 -2.44 -5.20 -10.20
C GLU A 32 -3.08 -3.85 -9.87
N THR A 33 -4.41 -3.83 -9.89
CA THR A 33 -5.20 -2.69 -9.43
C THR A 33 -5.82 -2.96 -8.07
N GLY A 34 -5.97 -1.92 -7.26
CA GLY A 34 -6.60 -1.97 -5.94
C GLY A 34 -7.04 -0.59 -5.50
N TYR A 35 -7.80 -0.49 -4.42
CA TYR A 35 -8.14 0.80 -3.81
C TYR A 35 -6.94 1.33 -3.03
N ILE A 36 -6.30 2.38 -3.52
CA ILE A 36 -5.18 3.03 -2.84
C ILE A 36 -5.67 4.24 -2.07
N CYS A 37 -5.34 4.26 -0.78
CA CYS A 37 -5.60 5.39 0.09
C CYS A 37 -4.41 5.67 0.99
N ARG A 38 -4.36 6.89 1.50
CA ARG A 38 -3.47 7.26 2.61
C ARG A 38 -4.30 7.60 3.85
N GLN A 39 -3.66 7.55 5.01
CA GLN A 39 -4.27 8.12 6.22
C GLN A 39 -4.25 9.64 6.12
N ALA A 40 -5.39 10.25 6.44
CA ALA A 40 -5.56 11.69 6.48
C ALA A 40 -6.31 12.07 7.75
N SER A 41 -6.08 13.27 8.25
CA SER A 41 -6.86 13.83 9.36
C SER A 41 -7.47 15.12 8.88
N PRO A 42 -8.81 15.26 8.88
CA PRO A 42 -9.45 16.51 8.46
C PRO A 42 -9.18 17.67 9.42
N ASN A 43 -8.64 17.38 10.60
CA ASN A 43 -8.44 18.34 11.69
C ASN A 43 -6.97 18.58 12.01
N HIS A 44 -6.04 17.83 11.42
CA HIS A 44 -4.62 17.90 11.76
C HIS A 44 -3.74 17.66 10.52
N ASP A 45 -3.19 18.72 9.97
CA ASP A 45 -2.18 18.63 8.92
C ASP A 45 -0.89 18.00 9.46
N GLY A 46 -0.25 17.13 8.67
CA GLY A 46 1.03 16.51 9.02
C GLY A 46 1.00 15.45 10.12
N LEU A 47 -0.18 14.99 10.57
CA LEU A 47 -0.29 13.95 11.60
C LEU A 47 0.22 12.58 11.12
N TYR A 48 0.08 12.30 9.82
CA TYR A 48 0.44 11.04 9.20
C TYR A 48 1.48 11.25 8.12
N ALA A 49 2.35 10.26 7.95
CA ALA A 49 3.36 10.28 6.91
C ALA A 49 2.72 10.36 5.52
N ASP A 50 3.17 11.37 4.77
CA ASP A 50 2.69 11.80 3.46
C ASP A 50 2.98 10.75 2.38
N ASN A 51 4.03 9.95 2.63
CA ASN A 51 4.56 8.97 1.70
C ASN A 51 4.06 7.53 1.96
N LYS A 52 3.14 7.34 2.91
CA LYS A 52 2.66 6.02 3.34
C LYS A 52 1.24 5.75 2.85
N PHE A 53 1.07 4.61 2.19
CA PHE A 53 -0.16 4.24 1.51
C PHE A 53 -0.61 2.82 1.89
N ILE A 54 -1.89 2.57 1.64
CA ILE A 54 -2.54 1.27 1.78
C ILE A 54 -3.15 0.93 0.42
N MET A 55 -2.77 -0.20 -0.16
CA MET A 55 -3.45 -0.80 -1.31
C MET A 55 -4.36 -1.92 -0.81
N ARG A 56 -5.67 -1.69 -0.93
CA ARG A 56 -6.71 -2.66 -0.60
C ARG A 56 -7.21 -3.35 -1.85
N GLY A 57 -7.26 -4.67 -1.85
CA GLY A 57 -7.82 -5.42 -2.98
C GLY A 57 -7.84 -6.93 -2.76
N ASP A 58 -8.33 -7.63 -3.78
CA ASP A 58 -8.33 -9.09 -3.83
C ASP A 58 -7.16 -9.54 -4.70
N PHE A 59 -6.14 -10.12 -4.06
CA PHE A 59 -4.90 -10.49 -4.71
C PHE A 59 -4.65 -11.98 -4.53
N PHE A 60 -4.44 -12.72 -5.63
CA PHE A 60 -4.21 -14.17 -5.59
C PHE A 60 -5.27 -14.94 -4.76
N GLY A 61 -6.53 -14.50 -4.84
CA GLY A 61 -7.65 -15.10 -4.11
C GLY A 61 -7.76 -14.70 -2.63
N GLN A 62 -7.02 -13.66 -2.19
CA GLN A 62 -7.03 -13.19 -0.81
C GLN A 62 -7.37 -11.69 -0.74
N SER A 63 -8.37 -11.35 0.08
CA SER A 63 -8.71 -9.96 0.39
C SER A 63 -7.72 -9.38 1.38
N LEU A 64 -6.81 -8.53 0.90
CA LEU A 64 -5.70 -8.00 1.69
C LEU A 64 -5.62 -6.47 1.64
N ASP A 65 -5.05 -5.93 2.71
CA ASP A 65 -4.47 -4.59 2.77
C ASP A 65 -2.94 -4.73 2.74
N ILE A 66 -2.30 -4.12 1.74
CA ILE A 66 -0.85 -4.02 1.61
C ILE A 66 -0.43 -2.60 1.99
N ILE A 67 0.37 -2.47 3.04
CA ILE A 67 0.91 -1.18 3.48
C ILE A 67 2.30 -1.00 2.88
N PHE A 68 2.51 0.11 2.19
CA PHE A 68 3.78 0.46 1.59
C PHE A 68 4.09 1.95 1.74
N ALA A 69 5.37 2.29 1.62
CA ALA A 69 5.85 3.66 1.51
C ALA A 69 6.47 3.89 0.13
N VAL A 70 6.32 5.10 -0.38
CA VAL A 70 7.00 5.60 -1.57
C VAL A 70 8.19 6.43 -1.10
N GLU A 71 9.39 6.02 -1.45
CA GLU A 71 10.62 6.77 -1.23
C GLU A 71 11.11 7.31 -2.58
N ASP A 72 12.08 8.24 -2.56
CA ASP A 72 12.56 8.96 -3.75
C ASP A 72 12.92 8.05 -4.94
N ASP A 73 13.50 6.87 -4.66
CA ASP A 73 14.01 5.94 -5.67
C ASP A 73 13.47 4.50 -5.55
N HIS A 74 12.60 4.21 -4.59
CA HIS A 74 12.05 2.87 -4.41
C HIS A 74 10.72 2.83 -3.62
N ILE A 75 10.06 1.68 -3.66
CA ILE A 75 8.89 1.38 -2.83
C ILE A 75 9.30 0.42 -1.72
N VAL A 76 8.87 0.71 -0.48
CA VAL A 76 9.09 -0.15 0.68
C VAL A 76 7.77 -0.80 1.10
N VAL A 77 7.68 -2.13 1.02
CA VAL A 77 6.53 -2.87 1.53
C VAL A 77 6.71 -3.12 3.01
N ILE A 78 5.92 -2.43 3.81
CA ILE A 78 6.00 -2.43 5.28
C ILE A 78 5.35 -3.69 5.83
N THR A 79 4.12 -4.00 5.39
CA THR A 79 3.40 -5.19 5.86
C THR A 79 2.22 -5.52 4.95
N GLN A 80 1.60 -6.66 5.21
CA GLN A 80 0.35 -7.12 4.59
C GLN A 80 -0.54 -7.75 5.67
N MET A 81 -1.85 -7.55 5.54
CA MET A 81 -2.83 -8.09 6.48
C MET A 81 -4.17 -8.38 5.80
N SER A 82 -4.97 -9.27 6.39
CA SER A 82 -6.37 -9.45 6.02
C SER A 82 -7.13 -8.12 6.14
N GLN A 83 -8.03 -7.87 5.20
CA GLN A 83 -8.95 -6.74 5.32
C GLN A 83 -9.83 -6.92 6.57
N HIS A 84 -9.89 -5.90 7.42
CA HIS A 84 -10.89 -5.83 8.49
C HIS A 84 -12.12 -5.05 8.02
N SER A 85 -13.27 -5.32 8.65
CA SER A 85 -14.57 -4.69 8.33
C SER A 85 -14.58 -3.17 8.52
N ASP A 86 -13.59 -2.63 9.25
CA ASP A 86 -13.39 -1.19 9.35
C ASP A 86 -12.99 -0.65 7.98
N SER A 87 -13.90 0.15 7.43
CA SER A 87 -13.82 0.69 6.09
C SER A 87 -12.63 1.65 5.97
N LEU A 88 -11.70 1.38 5.05
CA LEU A 88 -10.72 2.37 4.54
C LEU A 88 -11.37 3.46 3.67
N ARG A 89 -12.68 3.68 3.86
CA ARG A 89 -13.47 4.72 3.22
C ARG A 89 -14.09 5.54 4.33
N GLY A 90 -13.85 6.85 4.31
CA GLY A 90 -14.38 7.76 5.32
C GLY A 90 -13.43 8.93 5.59
N ARG A 91 -13.74 9.73 6.60
CA ARG A 91 -13.05 10.99 6.88
C ARG A 91 -11.55 10.87 7.18
N PHE A 92 -11.07 9.69 7.57
CA PHE A 92 -9.68 9.47 7.97
C PHE A 92 -8.81 8.82 6.88
N TYR A 93 -9.39 8.57 5.71
CA TYR A 93 -8.70 7.96 4.58
C TYR A 93 -9.02 8.72 3.31
N GLU A 94 -7.99 9.19 2.64
CA GLU A 94 -8.12 9.87 1.34
C GLU A 94 -7.86 8.86 0.23
N PHE A 95 -8.78 8.77 -0.74
CA PHE A 95 -8.58 7.96 -1.94
C PHE A 95 -7.59 8.66 -2.87
N ILE A 96 -6.54 7.94 -3.25
CA ILE A 96 -5.45 8.44 -4.10
C ILE A 96 -5.58 7.91 -5.52
N GLY A 97 -6.00 6.66 -5.69
CA GLY A 97 -6.16 6.06 -7.01
C GLY A 97 -6.28 4.55 -6.99
N SER A 98 -6.13 3.93 -8.17
CA SER A 98 -6.33 2.50 -8.36
C SER A 98 -5.04 1.68 -8.56
N SER A 99 -3.88 2.33 -8.61
CA SER A 99 -2.59 1.68 -8.89
C SER A 99 -1.44 2.43 -8.21
N VAL A 100 -0.33 1.73 -7.97
CA VAL A 100 0.83 2.30 -7.27
C VAL A 100 1.36 3.56 -7.95
N THR A 101 1.20 3.68 -9.27
CA THR A 101 1.51 4.91 -10.02
C THR A 101 0.83 6.15 -9.43
N ALA A 102 -0.43 6.06 -9.00
CA ALA A 102 -1.12 7.18 -8.37
C ALA A 102 -0.50 7.57 -7.02
N ALA A 103 -0.01 6.60 -6.24
CA ALA A 103 0.72 6.89 -5.00
C ALA A 103 2.08 7.55 -5.29
N ILE A 104 2.78 7.11 -6.34
CA ILE A 104 4.04 7.72 -6.78
C ILE A 104 3.81 9.17 -7.24
N GLU A 105 2.80 9.41 -8.05
CA GLU A 105 2.43 10.76 -8.52
C GLU A 105 1.98 11.67 -7.38
N TYR A 106 1.37 11.12 -6.33
CA TYR A 106 0.97 11.90 -5.16
C TYR A 106 2.14 12.30 -4.26
N ALA A 107 3.14 11.43 -4.12
CA ALA A 107 4.29 11.65 -3.23
C ALA A 107 5.39 12.56 -3.82
N ASN A 108 5.31 12.88 -5.12
CA ASN A 108 6.26 13.75 -5.84
C ASN A 108 5.62 15.10 -6.19
#